data_AF-A0A520HGF7-F1
#
_entry.id   AF-A0A520HGF7-F1
#
_cell.length_a   1.000
_cell.length_b   1.000
_cell.length_c   1.000
_cell.angle_alpha   90.00
_cell.angle_beta   90.00
_cell.angle_gamma   90.00
#
_symmetry.space_group_name_H-M   'P 1'
#
loop_
_entity.id
_entity.type
_entity.pdbx_description
1 polymer ?
#
loop_
_entity_poly.entity_id
_entity_poly.type
_entity_poly.pdbx_seq_one_letter_code
_entity_poly.pdbx_strand_id
1 'polypeptide(L)'
;MLWSVAVEEQFYLVLPLLITAFGRKVFYSFPVLIIGSILFRYASRHGSLYFLEFHTFNVCSSLFVGCLAAYFVLYHRLGAWFERLPRMYIIAVYALFFGYYFFGGNDKVITVLIYSVFFAFFILEQNYSKASFYKMGGAKQLTTLGKYTYGLYAYHMIFISLLLVWIPSYIDIKGNYLLYFGCWILAFAGALTAAVLSYHFIEKPFLTLKEKFSR
;
A
#
# COMPACT_ATOMS: atom_id res chain seq x y z
N MET A 1 1.55 -3.17 13.88
CA MET A 1 1.13 -3.87 12.64
C MET A 1 -0.24 -3.39 12.19
N LEU A 2 -1.28 -3.49 13.01
CA LEU A 2 -2.65 -3.13 12.62
C LEU A 2 -2.94 -1.62 12.55
N TRP A 3 -1.92 -0.76 12.62
CA TRP A 3 -2.14 0.69 12.61
C TRP A 3 -2.67 1.18 11.26
N SER A 4 -2.10 0.72 10.14
CA SER A 4 -2.58 1.10 8.81
C SER A 4 -4.01 0.62 8.58
N VAL A 5 -4.33 -0.61 9.03
CA VAL A 5 -5.67 -1.19 8.97
C VAL A 5 -6.66 -0.33 9.74
N ALA A 6 -6.32 0.12 10.95
CA ALA A 6 -7.17 1.01 11.72
C ALA A 6 -7.42 2.36 11.02
N VAL A 7 -6.40 2.93 10.37
CA VAL A 7 -6.55 4.16 9.58
C VAL A 7 -7.45 3.92 8.36
N GLU A 8 -7.30 2.79 7.68
CA GLU A 8 -8.15 2.40 6.56
C GLU A 8 -9.61 2.19 6.99
N GLU A 9 -9.86 1.52 8.12
CA GLU A 9 -11.21 1.34 8.67
C GLU A 9 -11.87 2.69 9.00
N GLN A 10 -11.16 3.59 9.68
CA GLN A 10 -11.64 4.96 9.94
C GLN A 10 -11.99 5.67 8.64
N PHE A 11 -11.13 5.55 7.63
CA PHE A 11 -11.34 6.14 6.32
C PHE A 11 -12.59 5.56 5.63
N TYR A 12 -12.77 4.24 5.62
CA TYR A 12 -13.92 3.57 5.01
C TYR A 12 -15.23 3.83 5.75
N LEU A 13 -15.19 4.19 7.04
CA LEU A 13 -16.36 4.64 7.78
C LEU A 13 -16.71 6.10 7.47
N VAL A 14 -15.72 6.99 7.42
CA VAL A 14 -15.92 8.43 7.27
C VAL A 14 -16.25 8.81 5.83
N LEU A 15 -15.56 8.26 4.83
CA LEU A 15 -15.73 8.65 3.44
C LEU A 15 -17.17 8.47 2.92
N PRO A 16 -17.87 7.33 3.14
CA PRO A 16 -19.25 7.17 2.71
C PRO A 16 -20.18 8.21 3.35
N LEU A 17 -20.00 8.53 4.63
CA LEU A 17 -20.78 9.56 5.33
C LEU A 17 -20.56 10.95 4.73
N LEU A 18 -19.33 11.27 4.34
CA LEU A 18 -19.04 12.53 3.66
C LEU A 18 -19.64 12.58 2.25
N ILE A 19 -19.62 11.45 1.52
CA ILE A 19 -20.25 11.36 0.19
C ILE A 19 -21.77 11.47 0.30
N THR A 20 -22.41 10.87 1.31
CA THR A 20 -23.87 11.01 1.50
C THR A 20 -24.26 12.43 1.91
N ALA A 21 -23.46 13.09 2.75
CA ALA A 21 -23.73 14.46 3.21
C ALA A 21 -23.45 15.54 2.14
N PHE A 22 -22.33 15.45 1.42
CA PHE A 22 -21.86 16.50 0.51
C PHE A 22 -21.90 16.12 -0.98
N GLY A 23 -22.30 14.90 -1.29
CA GLY A 23 -22.31 14.37 -2.66
C GLY A 23 -20.92 14.39 -3.29
N ARG A 24 -20.87 14.67 -4.59
CA ARG A 24 -19.60 14.75 -5.34
C ARG A 24 -18.74 15.96 -4.98
N LYS A 25 -19.28 16.95 -4.27
CA LYS A 25 -18.51 18.14 -3.89
C LYS A 25 -17.42 17.83 -2.86
N VAL A 26 -17.54 16.71 -2.14
CA VAL A 26 -16.51 16.26 -1.19
C VAL A 26 -15.13 16.14 -1.84
N PHE A 27 -15.06 15.70 -3.09
CA PHE A 27 -13.79 15.48 -3.79
C PHE A 27 -13.00 16.78 -4.03
N TYR A 28 -13.66 17.95 -4.06
CA TYR A 28 -12.97 19.25 -4.14
C TYR A 28 -12.18 19.59 -2.87
N SER A 29 -12.48 18.95 -1.74
CA SER A 29 -11.71 19.11 -0.50
C SER A 29 -10.39 18.32 -0.51
N PHE A 30 -10.29 17.26 -1.32
CA PHE A 30 -9.14 16.34 -1.24
C PHE A 30 -7.80 16.96 -1.65
N PRO A 31 -7.69 17.84 -2.65
CA PRO A 31 -6.45 18.56 -2.92
C PRO A 31 -6.00 19.39 -1.70
N VAL A 32 -6.94 20.04 -1.00
CA VAL A 32 -6.65 20.80 0.21
C VAL A 32 -6.17 19.88 1.34
N LEU A 33 -6.79 18.72 1.52
CA LEU A 33 -6.37 17.73 2.52
C LEU A 33 -5.01 17.12 2.21
N ILE A 34 -4.68 16.88 0.94
CA ILE A 34 -3.35 16.40 0.52
C ILE A 34 -2.30 17.46 0.83
N ILE A 35 -2.54 18.72 0.44
CA ILE A 35 -1.62 19.82 0.74
C ILE A 35 -1.47 19.99 2.26
N GLY A 36 -2.58 19.97 3.00
CA GLY A 36 -2.57 20.03 4.46
C GLY A 36 -1.76 18.91 5.09
N SER A 37 -1.89 17.68 4.61
CA SER A 37 -1.10 16.52 5.04
C SER A 37 0.40 16.73 4.79
N ILE A 38 0.77 17.25 3.62
CA ILE A 38 2.17 17.54 3.26
C ILE A 38 2.74 18.66 4.14
N LEU A 39 2.00 19.74 4.33
CA LEU A 39 2.41 20.86 5.19
C LEU A 39 2.54 20.41 6.65
N PHE A 40 1.61 19.58 7.14
CA PHE A 40 1.67 19.01 8.47
C PHE A 40 2.91 18.11 8.64
N ARG A 41 3.23 17.31 7.62
CA ARG A 41 4.44 16.46 7.58
C ARG A 41 5.72 17.28 7.53
N TYR A 42 5.72 18.37 6.77
CA TYR A 42 6.84 19.32 6.73
C TYR A 42 7.07 19.98 8.09
N ALA A 43 6.00 20.48 8.73
CA ALA A 43 6.07 21.08 10.06
C ALA A 43 6.59 20.08 11.11
N SER A 44 6.24 18.81 10.94
CA SER A 44 6.61 17.72 11.86
C SER A 44 7.96 17.07 11.53
N ARG A 45 8.70 17.55 10.52
CA ARG A 45 9.90 16.87 10.00
C ARG A 45 11.05 16.71 11.01
N HIS A 46 11.09 17.57 12.02
CA HIS A 46 12.08 17.54 13.11
C HIS A 46 11.59 16.74 14.33
N GLY A 47 10.36 16.21 14.28
CA GLY A 47 9.81 15.35 15.32
C GLY A 47 10.36 13.93 15.27
N SER A 48 9.82 13.06 16.12
CA SER A 48 10.21 11.65 16.12
C SER A 48 9.82 10.96 14.80
N LEU A 49 10.64 10.00 14.37
CA LEU A 49 10.33 9.17 13.20
C LEU A 49 8.98 8.45 13.36
N TYR A 50 8.68 8.00 14.57
CA TYR A 50 7.39 7.38 14.89
C TYR A 50 6.22 8.33 14.61
N PHE A 51 6.33 9.60 14.99
CA PHE A 51 5.28 10.57 14.71
C PHE A 51 5.10 10.85 13.21
N LEU A 52 6.20 10.92 12.47
CA LEU A 52 6.15 11.10 11.01
C LEU A 52 5.54 9.91 10.27
N GLU A 53 5.70 8.70 10.78
CA GLU A 53 5.28 7.47 10.08
C GLU A 53 3.91 6.94 10.54
N PHE A 54 3.48 7.24 11.77
CA PHE A 54 2.25 6.69 12.36
C PHE A 54 1.18 7.74 12.71
N HIS A 55 1.41 9.02 12.42
CA HIS A 55 0.34 10.01 12.62
C HIS A 55 -0.59 10.05 11.39
N THR A 56 -1.90 9.95 11.60
CA THR A 56 -2.90 9.90 10.51
C THR A 56 -2.75 11.05 9.52
N PHE A 57 -2.60 12.29 9.99
CA PHE A 57 -2.39 13.45 9.13
C PHE A 57 -1.10 13.43 8.31
N ASN A 58 -0.07 12.69 8.74
CA ASN A 58 1.18 12.55 7.99
C ASN A 58 1.08 11.53 6.84
N VAL A 59 0.06 10.68 6.83
CA VAL A 59 -0.06 9.52 5.93
C VAL A 59 -1.33 9.54 5.09
N CYS A 60 -2.40 10.22 5.53
CA CYS A 60 -3.69 10.24 4.85
C CYS A 60 -3.68 10.81 3.42
N SER A 61 -2.63 11.56 3.04
CA SER A 61 -2.45 12.02 1.66
C SER A 61 -2.48 10.88 0.64
N SER A 62 -1.97 9.70 0.98
CA SER A 62 -1.97 8.53 0.08
C SER A 62 -3.38 8.06 -0.26
N LEU A 63 -4.27 8.01 0.75
CA LEU A 63 -5.68 7.64 0.59
C LEU A 63 -6.39 8.66 -0.30
N PHE A 64 -6.21 9.95 -0.03
CA PHE A 64 -6.84 11.01 -0.82
C PHE A 64 -6.36 11.06 -2.27
N VAL A 65 -5.08 10.77 -2.54
CA VAL A 65 -4.56 10.62 -3.92
C VAL A 65 -5.28 9.48 -4.63
N GLY A 66 -5.45 8.33 -3.97
CA GLY A 66 -6.23 7.21 -4.51
C GLY A 66 -7.69 7.58 -4.78
N CYS A 67 -8.33 8.33 -3.90
CA CYS A 67 -9.72 8.77 -4.10
C CYS A 67 -9.87 9.77 -5.24
N LEU A 68 -8.93 10.69 -5.40
CA LEU A 68 -8.92 11.60 -6.54
C LEU A 68 -8.74 10.83 -7.84
N ALA A 69 -7.80 9.87 -7.89
CA ALA A 69 -7.63 9.00 -9.05
C ALA A 69 -8.94 8.28 -9.41
N ALA A 70 -9.61 7.68 -8.43
CA ALA A 70 -10.92 7.04 -8.63
C ALA A 70 -12.00 8.02 -9.11
N TYR A 71 -12.07 9.22 -8.52
CA TYR A 71 -12.99 10.28 -8.94
C TYR A 71 -12.80 10.67 -10.41
N PHE A 72 -11.55 10.89 -10.85
CA PHE A 72 -11.25 11.24 -12.23
C PHE A 72 -11.52 10.10 -13.22
N VAL A 73 -11.36 8.85 -12.79
CA VAL A 73 -11.78 7.68 -13.59
C VAL A 73 -13.30 7.68 -13.78
N LEU A 74 -14.06 7.85 -12.70
CA LEU A 74 -15.53 7.76 -12.72
C LEU A 74 -16.19 8.93 -13.45
N TYR A 75 -15.64 10.14 -13.35
CA TYR A 75 -16.32 11.35 -13.83
C TYR A 75 -15.58 12.11 -14.94
N HIS A 76 -14.30 11.84 -15.19
CA HIS A 76 -13.48 12.65 -16.11
C HIS A 76 -12.68 11.81 -17.13
N ARG A 77 -13.10 10.57 -17.40
CA ARG A 77 -12.51 9.69 -18.43
C ARG A 77 -11.02 9.40 -18.27
N LEU A 78 -10.47 9.49 -17.05
CA LEU A 78 -9.05 9.20 -16.80
C LEU A 78 -8.68 7.77 -17.24
N GLY A 79 -9.57 6.80 -17.07
CA GLY A 79 -9.35 5.42 -17.56
C GLY A 79 -9.11 5.35 -19.08
N ALA A 80 -9.91 6.09 -19.87
CA ALA A 80 -9.75 6.15 -21.33
C ALA A 80 -8.46 6.86 -21.76
N TRP A 81 -7.93 7.78 -20.94
CA TRP A 81 -6.62 8.37 -21.16
C TRP A 81 -5.51 7.33 -20.96
N PHE A 82 -5.57 6.54 -19.89
CA PHE A 82 -4.63 5.45 -19.65
C PHE A 82 -4.67 4.36 -20.73
N GLU A 83 -5.84 4.06 -21.30
CA GLU A 83 -5.95 3.13 -22.44
C GLU A 83 -5.10 3.54 -23.66
N ARG A 84 -4.94 4.85 -23.87
CA ARG A 84 -4.23 5.43 -25.03
C ARG A 84 -2.78 5.79 -24.71
N LEU A 85 -2.32 5.55 -23.49
CA LEU A 85 -1.00 5.96 -23.05
C LEU A 85 0.07 5.14 -23.78
N PRO A 86 1.04 5.77 -24.47
CA PRO A 86 2.05 5.02 -25.22
C PRO A 86 3.01 4.31 -24.27
N ARG A 87 3.49 3.14 -24.68
CA ARG A 87 4.44 2.31 -23.89
C ARG A 87 5.69 3.09 -23.44
N MET A 88 6.20 4.01 -24.27
CA MET A 88 7.36 4.82 -23.93
C MET A 88 7.11 5.73 -22.72
N TYR A 89 5.92 6.33 -22.58
CA TYR A 89 5.58 7.16 -21.43
C TYR A 89 5.47 6.31 -20.16
N ILE A 90 4.88 5.12 -20.27
CA ILE A 90 4.81 4.17 -19.15
C ILE A 90 6.22 3.84 -18.67
N ILE A 91 7.11 3.41 -19.58
CA ILE A 91 8.51 3.11 -19.26
C ILE A 91 9.21 4.33 -18.65
N ALA A 92 9.00 5.53 -19.19
CA ALA A 92 9.57 6.76 -18.66
C ALA A 92 9.11 7.04 -17.21
N VAL A 93 7.82 6.88 -16.91
CA VAL A 93 7.29 7.05 -15.54
C VAL A 93 7.91 6.04 -14.57
N TYR A 94 8.01 4.77 -14.97
CA TYR A 94 8.70 3.75 -14.15
C TYR A 94 10.19 4.08 -13.98
N ALA A 95 10.88 4.46 -15.05
CA ALA A 95 12.31 4.82 -14.99
C ALA A 95 12.55 6.05 -14.11
N LEU A 96 11.68 7.06 -14.18
CA LEU A 96 11.73 8.24 -13.31
C LEU A 96 11.50 7.87 -11.85
N PHE A 97 10.50 7.03 -11.57
CA PHE A 97 10.24 6.56 -10.21
C PHE A 97 11.40 5.75 -9.64
N PHE A 98 11.92 4.77 -10.38
CA PHE A 98 13.06 3.99 -9.93
C PHE A 98 14.34 4.84 -9.85
N GLY A 99 14.53 5.80 -10.77
CA GLY A 99 15.61 6.77 -10.69
C GLY A 99 15.53 7.61 -9.41
N TYR A 100 14.35 8.11 -9.06
CA TYR A 100 14.11 8.79 -7.78
C TYR A 100 14.31 7.86 -6.58
N TYR A 101 13.85 6.61 -6.65
CA TYR A 101 13.99 5.64 -5.57
C TYR A 101 15.47 5.32 -5.26
N PHE A 102 16.31 5.15 -6.28
CA PHE A 102 17.71 4.77 -6.11
C PHE A 102 18.66 5.97 -5.93
N PHE A 103 18.40 7.08 -6.61
CA PHE A 103 19.30 8.25 -6.64
C PHE A 103 18.71 9.51 -6.01
N GLY A 104 17.40 9.52 -5.71
CA GLY A 104 16.74 10.64 -5.07
C GLY A 104 17.21 10.83 -3.63
N GLY A 105 17.13 12.07 -3.15
CA GLY A 105 17.45 12.39 -1.77
C GLY A 105 16.44 11.78 -0.78
N ASN A 106 16.87 11.65 0.49
CA ASN A 106 16.07 11.07 1.57
C ASN A 106 14.99 12.03 2.14
N ASP A 107 14.42 12.94 1.34
CA ASP A 107 13.37 13.83 1.83
C ASP A 107 12.07 13.05 2.06
N LYS A 108 11.86 12.67 3.33
CA LYS A 108 10.70 11.89 3.77
C LYS A 108 9.38 12.63 3.62
N VAL A 109 9.37 13.95 3.40
CA VAL A 109 8.14 14.74 3.25
C VAL A 109 7.54 14.53 1.86
N ILE A 110 8.32 14.80 0.82
CA ILE A 110 7.85 14.74 -0.57
C ILE A 110 7.77 13.28 -1.06
N THR A 111 8.64 12.41 -0.55
CA THR A 111 8.68 10.99 -0.95
C THR A 111 7.33 10.29 -0.80
N VAL A 112 6.57 10.57 0.27
CA VAL A 112 5.24 9.95 0.47
C VAL A 112 4.28 10.35 -0.64
N LEU A 113 4.27 11.61 -1.06
CA LEU A 113 3.43 12.05 -2.17
C LEU A 113 3.86 11.40 -3.48
N ILE A 114 5.16 11.38 -3.77
CA ILE A 114 5.70 10.74 -4.99
C ILE A 114 5.28 9.27 -5.05
N TYR A 115 5.41 8.56 -3.94
CA TYR A 115 5.04 7.13 -3.87
C TYR A 115 3.53 6.96 -4.05
N SER A 116 2.73 7.81 -3.41
CA SER A 116 1.27 7.76 -3.53
C SER A 116 0.80 7.99 -4.96
N VAL A 117 1.37 8.99 -5.63
CA VAL A 117 1.06 9.30 -7.05
C VAL A 117 1.55 8.18 -7.96
N PHE A 118 2.75 7.65 -7.72
CA PHE A 118 3.27 6.52 -8.50
C PHE A 118 2.41 5.27 -8.34
N PHE A 119 2.02 4.88 -7.12
CA PHE A 119 1.17 3.71 -6.92
C PHE A 119 -0.24 3.92 -7.48
N ALA A 120 -0.79 5.13 -7.42
CA ALA A 120 -2.04 5.45 -8.12
C ALA A 120 -1.88 5.29 -9.64
N PHE A 121 -0.79 5.80 -10.23
CA PHE A 121 -0.46 5.60 -11.64
C PHE A 121 -0.31 4.11 -11.97
N PHE A 122 0.45 3.35 -11.17
CA PHE A 122 0.66 1.92 -11.33
C PHE A 122 -0.67 1.15 -11.36
N ILE A 123 -1.56 1.42 -10.41
CA ILE A 123 -2.89 0.79 -10.35
C ILE A 123 -3.70 1.13 -11.62
N LEU A 124 -3.74 2.40 -12.03
CA LEU A 124 -4.47 2.81 -13.24
C LEU A 124 -3.87 2.21 -14.51
N GLU A 125 -2.56 2.14 -14.60
CA GLU A 125 -1.83 1.54 -15.71
C GLU A 125 -2.12 0.03 -15.81
N GLN A 126 -2.04 -0.70 -14.69
CA GLN A 126 -2.34 -2.14 -14.67
C GLN A 126 -3.81 -2.44 -15.00
N ASN A 127 -4.76 -1.58 -14.62
CA ASN A 127 -6.18 -1.79 -14.89
C ASN A 127 -6.62 -1.35 -16.29
N TYR A 128 -6.16 -0.20 -16.80
CA TYR A 128 -6.71 0.40 -18.02
C TYR A 128 -5.77 0.37 -19.23
N SER A 129 -4.44 0.41 -19.05
CA SER A 129 -3.54 0.54 -20.20
C SER A 129 -3.59 -0.68 -21.14
N LYS A 130 -3.59 -0.44 -22.46
CA LYS A 130 -3.46 -1.49 -23.48
C LYS A 130 -2.01 -1.72 -23.90
N ALA A 131 -1.13 -0.77 -23.60
CA ALA A 131 0.28 -0.78 -24.00
C ALA A 131 1.24 -1.13 -22.83
N SER A 132 0.71 -1.72 -21.77
CA SER A 132 1.49 -2.16 -20.61
C SER A 132 2.67 -3.05 -21.01
N PHE A 133 3.83 -2.81 -20.40
CA PHE A 133 4.99 -3.68 -20.58
C PHE A 133 4.72 -5.10 -20.05
N TYR A 134 4.05 -5.20 -18.91
CA TYR A 134 3.66 -6.45 -18.27
C TYR A 134 2.33 -6.25 -17.52
N LYS A 135 1.40 -7.20 -17.66
CA LYS A 135 0.11 -7.22 -16.97
C LYS A 135 0.11 -8.26 -15.86
N MET A 136 0.20 -7.80 -14.62
CA MET A 136 0.30 -8.70 -13.45
C MET A 136 -0.96 -9.54 -13.24
N GLY A 137 -2.15 -9.05 -13.64
CA GLY A 137 -3.41 -9.77 -13.51
C GLY A 137 -3.45 -11.12 -14.25
N GLY A 138 -2.61 -11.32 -15.28
CA GLY A 138 -2.50 -12.59 -15.99
C GLY A 138 -1.73 -13.69 -15.23
N ALA A 139 -0.94 -13.32 -14.21
CA ALA A 139 -0.14 -14.25 -13.43
C ALA A 139 -0.99 -14.90 -12.33
N LYS A 140 -1.65 -16.02 -12.67
CA LYS A 140 -2.58 -16.74 -11.77
C LYS A 140 -1.99 -17.06 -10.38
N GLN A 141 -0.70 -17.41 -10.31
CA GLN A 141 -0.02 -17.68 -9.04
C GLN A 141 0.05 -16.42 -8.18
N LEU A 142 0.41 -15.28 -8.77
CA LEU A 142 0.51 -14.00 -8.06
C LEU A 142 -0.88 -13.54 -7.60
N THR A 143 -1.89 -13.67 -8.45
CA THR A 143 -3.29 -13.38 -8.10
C THR A 143 -3.77 -14.27 -6.95
N THR A 144 -3.36 -15.54 -6.91
CA THR A 144 -3.71 -16.45 -5.81
C THR A 144 -3.02 -16.06 -4.51
N LEU A 145 -1.74 -15.68 -4.56
CA LEU A 145 -1.01 -15.15 -3.40
C LEU A 145 -1.64 -13.86 -2.86
N GLY A 146 -2.28 -13.07 -3.74
CA GLY A 146 -3.09 -11.91 -3.37
C GLY A 146 -4.09 -12.18 -2.24
N LYS A 147 -4.67 -13.40 -2.18
CA LYS A 147 -5.63 -13.79 -1.14
C LYS A 147 -5.05 -13.81 0.27
N TYR A 148 -3.74 -14.05 0.39
CA TYR A 148 -3.05 -14.17 1.68
C TYR A 148 -2.34 -12.87 2.09
N THR A 149 -2.42 -11.81 1.29
CA THR A 149 -1.68 -10.56 1.53
C THR A 149 -2.06 -9.88 2.84
N TYR A 150 -3.34 -9.91 3.21
CA TYR A 150 -3.80 -9.39 4.50
C TYR A 150 -3.17 -10.14 5.68
N GLY A 151 -3.30 -11.46 5.71
CA GLY A 151 -2.65 -12.28 6.75
C GLY A 151 -1.13 -12.09 6.76
N LEU A 152 -0.49 -12.04 5.60
CA LEU A 152 0.95 -11.82 5.51
C LEU A 152 1.35 -10.46 6.12
N TYR A 153 0.58 -9.41 5.84
CA TYR A 153 0.75 -8.10 6.47
C TYR A 153 0.56 -8.15 8.00
N ALA A 154 -0.43 -8.90 8.50
CA ALA A 154 -0.64 -9.03 9.95
C ALA A 154 0.51 -9.77 10.66
N TYR A 155 1.02 -10.86 10.07
CA TYR A 155 1.93 -11.78 10.74
C TYR A 155 3.43 -11.51 10.47
N HIS A 156 3.82 -10.89 9.35
CA HIS A 156 5.22 -10.81 8.94
C HIS A 156 6.16 -10.31 10.04
N MET A 157 5.79 -9.24 10.74
CA MET A 157 6.67 -8.66 11.76
C MET A 157 6.73 -9.46 13.05
N ILE A 158 5.72 -10.30 13.33
CA ILE A 158 5.79 -11.26 14.44
C ILE A 158 6.91 -12.25 14.15
N PHE A 159 6.93 -12.83 12.95
CA PHE A 159 7.95 -13.80 12.55
C PHE A 159 9.34 -13.17 12.38
N ILE A 160 9.42 -11.97 11.81
CA ILE A 160 10.69 -11.22 11.73
C ILE A 160 11.24 -10.96 13.13
N SER A 161 10.42 -10.43 14.04
CA SER A 161 10.87 -10.12 15.41
C SER A 161 11.24 -11.38 16.18
N LEU A 162 10.44 -12.45 16.07
CA LEU A 162 10.70 -13.73 16.72
C LEU A 162 12.05 -14.29 16.29
N LEU A 163 12.31 -14.38 14.98
CA LEU A 163 13.54 -14.99 14.47
C LEU A 163 14.76 -14.10 14.69
N LEU A 164 14.62 -12.78 14.62
CA LEU A 164 15.70 -11.84 14.92
C LEU A 164 16.07 -11.77 16.41
N VAL A 165 15.22 -12.24 17.32
CA VAL A 165 15.55 -12.37 18.76
C VAL A 165 16.04 -13.78 19.09
N TRP A 166 15.37 -14.79 18.54
CA TRP A 166 15.59 -16.18 18.93
C TRP A 166 16.88 -16.75 18.33
N ILE A 167 17.17 -16.53 17.04
CA ILE A 167 18.36 -17.11 16.40
C ILE A 167 19.68 -16.57 17.00
N PRO A 168 19.87 -15.25 17.20
CA PRO A 168 21.08 -14.75 17.84
C PRO A 168 21.29 -15.21 19.28
N SER A 169 20.24 -15.68 19.97
CA SER A 169 20.37 -16.23 21.33
C SER A 169 21.03 -17.61 21.37
N TYR A 170 21.09 -18.32 20.25
CA TYR A 170 21.71 -19.65 20.16
C TYR A 170 22.93 -19.69 19.24
N ILE A 171 23.02 -18.80 18.25
CA ILE A 171 24.09 -18.79 17.24
C ILE A 171 24.56 -17.34 17.06
N ASP A 172 25.88 -17.09 17.13
CA ASP A 172 26.39 -15.77 16.77
C ASP A 172 26.26 -15.55 15.27
N ILE A 173 25.36 -14.64 14.91
CA ILE A 173 25.05 -14.33 13.51
C ILE A 173 25.77 -13.09 13.01
N LYS A 174 26.52 -12.38 13.88
CA LYS A 174 27.16 -11.11 13.53
C LYS A 174 28.14 -11.31 12.36
N GLY A 175 27.96 -10.52 11.31
CA GLY A 175 28.79 -10.58 10.10
C GLY A 175 28.51 -11.75 9.15
N ASN A 176 27.60 -12.67 9.49
CA ASN A 176 27.25 -13.79 8.62
C ASN A 176 26.01 -13.48 7.76
N TYR A 177 26.23 -12.86 6.61
CA TYR A 177 25.16 -12.45 5.69
C TYR A 177 24.30 -13.62 5.18
N LEU A 178 24.89 -14.81 5.02
CA LEU A 178 24.16 -16.00 4.59
C LEU A 178 23.13 -16.43 5.64
N LEU A 179 23.53 -16.39 6.91
CA LEU A 179 22.65 -16.72 8.02
C LEU A 179 21.54 -15.67 8.19
N TYR A 180 21.84 -14.38 8.04
CA TYR A 180 20.81 -13.34 8.00
C TYR A 180 19.80 -13.57 6.87
N PHE A 181 20.28 -13.89 5.66
CA PHE A 181 19.40 -14.18 4.53
C PHE A 181 18.52 -15.41 4.79
N GLY A 182 19.09 -16.47 5.38
CA GLY A 182 18.33 -17.64 5.83
C GLY A 182 17.24 -17.29 6.84
N CYS A 183 17.53 -16.39 7.80
CA CYS A 183 16.53 -15.91 8.77
C CYS A 183 15.37 -15.20 8.06
N TRP A 184 15.65 -14.36 7.06
CA TRP A 184 14.61 -13.67 6.28
C TRP A 184 13.72 -14.63 5.50
N ILE A 185 14.31 -15.66 4.86
CA ILE A 185 13.53 -16.71 4.17
C ILE A 185 12.65 -17.46 5.17
N LEU A 186 13.20 -17.84 6.32
CA LEU A 186 12.45 -18.54 7.35
C LEU A 186 11.32 -17.68 7.92
N ALA A 187 11.57 -16.38 8.13
CA ALA A 187 10.57 -15.42 8.58
C ALA A 187 9.42 -15.29 7.57
N PHE A 188 9.76 -15.16 6.29
CA PHE A 188 8.79 -15.09 5.22
C PHE A 188 7.98 -16.39 5.12
N ALA A 189 8.62 -17.56 5.18
CA ALA A 189 7.96 -18.85 5.13
C ALA A 189 7.01 -19.05 6.32
N GLY A 190 7.44 -18.69 7.53
CA GLY A 190 6.62 -18.73 8.74
C GLY A 190 5.41 -17.80 8.64
N ALA A 191 5.62 -16.55 8.22
CA ALA A 191 4.55 -15.57 8.03
C ALA A 191 3.55 -16.00 6.95
N LEU A 192 4.03 -16.53 5.82
CA LEU A 192 3.18 -17.04 4.75
C LEU A 192 2.36 -18.26 5.22
N THR A 193 2.98 -19.17 5.98
CA THR A 193 2.28 -20.33 6.55
C THR A 193 1.18 -19.88 7.50
N ALA A 194 1.48 -18.95 8.42
CA ALA A 194 0.49 -18.39 9.32
C ALA A 194 -0.64 -17.66 8.57
N ALA A 195 -0.31 -16.90 7.52
CA ALA A 195 -1.28 -16.22 6.67
C ALA A 195 -2.22 -17.20 5.96
N VAL A 196 -1.68 -18.30 5.39
CA VAL A 196 -2.47 -19.34 4.73
C VAL A 196 -3.38 -20.06 5.72
N LEU A 197 -2.87 -20.40 6.91
CA LEU A 197 -3.67 -21.04 7.96
C LEU A 197 -4.79 -20.10 8.43
N SER A 198 -4.45 -18.84 8.74
CA SER A 198 -5.43 -17.82 9.16
C SER A 198 -6.51 -17.63 8.09
N TYR A 199 -6.14 -17.55 6.82
CA TYR A 199 -7.11 -17.44 5.74
C TYR A 199 -8.10 -18.61 5.71
N HIS A 200 -7.63 -19.85 5.85
CA HIS A 200 -8.50 -21.02 5.74
C HIS A 200 -9.36 -21.27 6.98
N PHE A 201 -8.80 -21.05 8.17
CA PHE A 201 -9.46 -21.37 9.44
C PHE A 201 -10.21 -20.21 10.07
N ILE A 202 -9.84 -18.96 9.76
CA ILE A 202 -10.43 -17.76 10.35
C ILE A 202 -11.14 -16.95 9.27
N GLU A 203 -10.42 -16.43 8.28
CA GLU A 203 -10.97 -15.44 7.34
C GLU A 203 -12.07 -16.03 6.44
N LYS A 204 -11.81 -17.19 5.82
CA LYS A 204 -12.73 -17.84 4.89
C LYS A 204 -14.10 -18.14 5.51
N PRO A 205 -14.23 -18.70 6.73
CA PRO A 205 -15.51 -18.79 7.42
C PRO A 205 -16.28 -17.47 7.45
N PHE A 206 -15.67 -16.38 7.93
CA PHE A 206 -16.34 -15.08 8.02
C PHE A 206 -16.75 -14.54 6.63
N LEU A 207 -15.91 -14.72 5.62
CA LEU A 207 -16.24 -14.33 4.23
C LEU A 207 -17.46 -15.10 3.71
N THR A 208 -17.56 -16.40 3.97
CA THR A 208 -18.74 -17.19 3.57
C THR A 208 -20.00 -16.82 4.33
N LEU A 209 -19.89 -16.32 5.57
CA LEU A 209 -21.04 -15.75 6.29
C LEU A 209 -21.49 -14.45 5.62
N LYS A 210 -20.55 -13.56 5.26
CA LYS A 210 -20.87 -12.29 4.59
C LYS A 210 -21.68 -12.50 3.31
N GLU A 211 -21.28 -13.43 2.45
CA GLU A 211 -22.00 -13.73 1.19
C GLU A 211 -23.47 -14.15 1.42
N LYS A 212 -23.78 -14.74 2.58
CA LYS A 212 -25.16 -15.11 2.94
C LYS A 212 -26.01 -13.92 3.36
N PHE A 213 -25.41 -12.89 3.96
CA PHE A 213 -26.12 -11.70 4.46
C PHE A 213 -26.08 -10.49 3.52
N SER A 214 -25.25 -10.53 2.47
CA SER A 214 -25.14 -9.45 1.48
C SER A 214 -26.03 -9.65 0.25
N ARG A 215 -27.13 -10.42 0.37
CA ARG A 215 -28.17 -10.57 -0.65
C ARG A 215 -29.39 -9.74 -0.29
#